data_AF-A0A1L9PFU1-F1
#
_entry.id   AF-A0A1L9PFU1-F1
#
_cell.length_a   1.000
_cell.length_b   1.000
_cell.length_c   1.000
_cell.angle_alpha   90.00
_cell.angle_beta   90.00
_cell.angle_gamma   90.00
#
_symmetry.space_group_name_H-M   'P 1'
#
loop_
_entity.id
_entity.type
_entity.pdbx_description
1 polymer ?
#
loop_
_entity_poly.entity_id
_entity_poly.type
_entity_poly.pdbx_seq_one_letter_code
_entity_poly.pdbx_strand_id
1 'polypeptide(L)' 'MAASIAPECNGIKEKYDTCFLKWYSEKYLRGNTNSNECEELFAKYKTCLTKTLKERGIDNMLDDVRKNTPETDAEYNRRT' A
#
# COMPACT_ATOMS: atom_id res chain seq x y z
N MET A 1 13.22 -7.20 -4.85
CA MET A 1 12.10 -6.31 -4.49
C MET A 1 12.08 -5.12 -5.42
N ALA A 2 10.90 -4.57 -5.72
CA ALA A 2 10.81 -3.39 -6.58
C ALA A 2 11.39 -2.16 -5.86
N ALA A 3 12.14 -1.34 -6.58
CA ALA A 3 12.61 -0.06 -6.06
C ALA A 3 11.40 0.86 -5.81
N SER A 4 11.44 1.58 -4.70
CA SER A 4 10.54 2.70 -4.44
C SER A 4 10.88 3.85 -5.40
N ILE A 5 9.87 4.68 -5.69
CA ILE A 5 10.06 5.95 -6.40
C ILE A 5 11.05 6.87 -5.66
N ALA A 6 11.20 6.65 -4.36
CA ALA A 6 12.00 7.39 -3.41
C ALA A 6 13.12 6.47 -2.89
N PRO A 7 14.38 6.60 -3.36
CA PRO A 7 15.46 5.70 -2.96
C PRO A 7 15.71 5.70 -1.44
N GLU A 8 15.42 6.82 -0.77
CA GLU A 8 15.46 6.97 0.68
C GLU A 8 14.43 6.09 1.41
N CYS A 9 13.33 5.72 0.74
CA CYS A 9 12.30 4.86 1.30
C CYS A 9 12.54 3.36 1.03
N ASN A 10 13.55 2.99 0.23
CA ASN A 10 13.79 1.60 -0.17
C ASN A 10 13.98 0.65 1.01
N GLY A 11 14.76 1.05 2.02
CA GLY A 11 15.02 0.20 3.18
C GLY A 11 13.78 -0.06 4.04
N ILE A 12 12.85 0.90 4.11
CA ILE A 12 11.58 0.72 4.84
C ILE A 12 10.59 -0.08 3.98
N LYS A 13 10.56 0.19 2.66
CA LYS A 13 9.75 -0.57 1.70
C LYS A 13 10.08 -2.05 1.74
N GLU A 14 11.35 -2.42 1.72
CA GLU A 14 11.77 -3.83 1.74
C GLU A 14 11.28 -4.56 2.99
N LYS A 15 11.38 -3.91 4.16
CA LYS A 15 10.88 -4.48 5.43
C LYS A 15 9.36 -4.64 5.40
N TYR A 16 8.64 -3.64 4.91
CA TYR A 16 7.19 -3.71 4.77
C TYR A 16 6.77 -4.79 3.77
N ASP A 17 7.35 -4.83 2.57
CA ASP A 17 7.04 -5.81 1.53
C ASP A 17 7.31 -7.24 2.04
N THR A 18 8.41 -7.47 2.77
CA THR A 18 8.71 -8.77 3.38
C THR A 18 7.63 -9.18 4.38
N CYS A 19 7.24 -8.27 5.27
CA CYS A 19 6.18 -8.53 6.25
C CYS A 19 4.85 -8.83 5.54
N PHE A 20 4.49 -7.98 4.57
CA PHE A 20 3.23 -8.08 3.85
C PHE A 20 3.14 -9.40 3.06
N LEU A 21 4.19 -9.82 2.36
CA LEU A 21 4.18 -11.08 1.61
C LEU A 21 4.01 -12.30 2.52
N LYS A 22 4.63 -12.28 3.70
CA LYS A 22 4.45 -13.34 4.71
C LYS A 22 3.01 -13.36 5.22
N TRP A 23 2.50 -12.21 5.66
CA TRP A 23 1.11 -12.08 6.12
C TRP A 23 0.11 -12.48 5.03
N TYR A 24 0.34 -12.06 3.79
CA TYR A 24 -0.52 -12.36 2.66
C TYR A 24 -0.61 -13.87 2.41
N SER A 25 0.54 -14.56 2.42
CA SER A 25 0.62 -15.99 2.14
C SER A 25 0.13 -16.87 3.29
N GLU A 26 0.44 -16.49 4.54
CA GLU A 26 0.16 -17.31 5.73
C GLU A 26 -1.17 -16.98 6.40
N LYS A 27 -1.67 -15.75 6.27
CA LYS A 27 -2.85 -15.25 6.97
C LYS A 27 -3.97 -14.95 6.00
N TYR A 28 -3.77 -13.98 5.10
CA TYR A 28 -4.83 -13.49 4.20
C TYR A 28 -5.38 -14.59 3.30
N LEU A 29 -4.51 -15.31 2.56
CA LEU A 29 -4.92 -16.41 1.68
C LEU A 29 -5.51 -17.62 2.42
N ARG A 30 -5.31 -17.70 3.75
CA ARG A 30 -5.88 -18.75 4.61
C ARG A 30 -7.16 -18.29 5.34
N GLY A 31 -7.69 -17.11 5.00
CA GLY A 31 -8.90 -16.56 5.59
C GLY A 31 -8.73 -15.89 6.95
N ASN A 32 -7.49 -15.68 7.41
CA ASN A 32 -7.21 -14.95 8.64
C ASN A 32 -6.81 -13.50 8.30
N THR A 33 -7.76 -12.57 8.38
CA THR A 33 -7.57 -11.17 7.99
C THR A 33 -7.46 -10.21 9.17
N ASN A 34 -7.62 -10.69 10.42
CA ASN A 34 -7.70 -9.84 11.61
C ASN A 34 -6.33 -9.40 12.16
N SER A 35 -5.23 -9.76 11.50
CA SER A 35 -3.88 -9.46 11.99
C SER A 35 -3.30 -8.24 11.29
N ASN A 36 -2.98 -7.20 12.07
CA ASN A 36 -2.33 -5.96 11.61
C ASN A 36 -0.82 -5.97 11.90
N GLU A 37 -0.15 -7.11 11.72
CA GLU A 37 1.27 -7.29 12.08
C GLU A 37 2.24 -6.38 11.28
N CYS A 38 1.82 -5.88 10.12
CA CYS A 38 2.64 -5.01 9.27
C CYS A 38 2.25 -3.52 9.33
N GLU A 39 1.29 -3.14 10.18
CA GLU A 39 0.72 -1.78 10.20
C GLU A 39 1.76 -0.71 10.55
N GLU A 40 2.62 -0.96 11.54
CA GLU A 40 3.67 -0.01 11.92
C GLU A 40 4.70 0.20 10.80
N LEU A 41 5.07 -0.88 10.10
CA LEU A 41 5.99 -0.82 8.95
C LEU A 41 5.35 -0.06 7.79
N PHE A 42 4.07 -0.30 7.56
CA PHE A 42 3.29 0.41 6.55
C PHE A 42 3.19 1.90 6.87
N ALA A 43 2.91 2.28 8.10
CA ALA A 43 2.82 3.68 8.52
C ALA A 43 4.14 4.43 8.27
N LYS A 44 5.28 3.81 8.59
CA LYS A 44 6.61 4.36 8.32
C LYS A 44 6.86 4.52 6.83
N TYR A 45 6.57 3.49 6.04
CA TYR A 45 6.72 3.54 4.58
C TYR A 45 5.82 4.61 3.95
N LYS A 46 4.54 4.65 4.33
CA LYS A 46 3.54 5.60 3.85
C LYS A 46 3.95 7.04 4.15
N THR A 47 4.49 7.31 5.33
CA THR A 47 4.97 8.65 5.71
C THR A 47 6.12 9.09 4.80
N CYS A 48 7.10 8.21 4.59
CA CYS A 48 8.22 8.46 3.69
C CYS A 48 7.73 8.74 2.26
N LEU A 49 6.86 7.88 1.73
CA LEU A 49 6.31 7.99 0.38
C LEU A 49 5.47 9.27 0.21
N THR A 50 4.62 9.60 1.16
CA THR A 50 3.74 10.79 1.09
C THR A 50 4.55 12.07 1.02
N LYS A 51 5.68 12.14 1.74
CA LYS A 51 6.60 13.27 1.65
C LYS A 51 7.16 13.41 0.23
N THR A 52 7.73 12.35 -0.33
CA THR A 52 8.34 12.38 -1.67
C THR A 52 7.31 12.67 -2.76
N LEU A 53 6.08 12.17 -2.62
CA LEU A 53 4.99 12.43 -3.58
C LEU A 53 4.61 13.91 -3.64
N LYS A 54 4.58 14.58 -2.48
CA LYS A 54 4.33 16.03 -2.38
C LYS A 54 5.48 16.84 -2.97
N GLU A 55 6.72 16.48 -2.66
CA GLU A 55 7.91 17.15 -3.21
C GLU A 55 7.99 17.08 -4.74
N ARG A 56 7.45 16.01 -5.34
CA ARG A 56 7.36 15.85 -6.79
C ARG A 56 6.10 16.43 -7.42
N GLY A 57 5.15 16.93 -6.64
CA GLY A 57 3.89 17.51 -7.14
C GLY A 57 2.94 16.49 -7.78
N ILE A 58 3.11 15.19 -7.50
CA ILE A 58 2.26 14.11 -8.07
C ILE A 58 1.08 13.81 -7.12
N ASP A 59 1.10 14.35 -5.91
CA ASP A 59 0.10 14.10 -4.87
C ASP A 59 -1.32 14.48 -5.29
N ASN A 60 -1.51 15.63 -5.96
CA ASN A 60 -2.82 16.06 -6.45
C ASN A 60 -3.38 15.13 -7.53
N MET A 61 -2.55 14.70 -8.48
CA MET A 61 -2.95 13.76 -9.53
C MET A 61 -3.30 12.38 -8.95
N LEU A 62 -2.53 11.91 -7.96
CA LEU A 62 -2.80 10.66 -7.26
C LEU A 62 -4.10 10.72 -6.45
N ASP A 63 -4.38 11.84 -5.81
CA ASP A 63 -5.61 12.04 -5.03
C ASP A 63 -6.84 12.09 -5.94
N ASP A 64 -6.75 12.79 -7.07
CA ASP A 64 -7.81 12.83 -8.09
C ASP A 64 -8.13 11.43 -8.62
N VAL A 65 -7.11 10.64 -9.02
CA VAL A 65 -7.31 9.25 -9.46
C VAL A 65 -7.94 8.39 -8.38
N ARG A 66 -7.52 8.52 -7.11
CA ARG A 66 -8.09 7.76 -5.99
C ARG A 66 -9.55 8.10 -5.72
N LYS A 67 -9.94 9.37 -5.89
CA LYS A 67 -11.33 9.84 -5.72
C LYS A 67 -12.22 9.45 -6.89
N ASN A 68 -11.69 9.48 -8.10
CA ASN A 68 -12.40 9.19 -9.34
C ASN A 68 -12.45 7.70 -9.70
N THR A 69 -12.00 6.81 -8.80
CA THR A 69 -12.16 5.36 -8.94
C THR A 69 -13.21 4.85 -7.93
N PRO A 70 -14.53 5.04 -8.17
CA PRO A 70 -15.58 4.51 -7.29
C PRO A 70 -15.81 2.99 -7.40
N GLU A 71 -15.09 2.27 -8.27
CA GLU A 71 -15.29 0.84 -8.51
C GLU A 71 -13.99 0.06 -8.45
N THR A 72 -13.85 -0.87 -7.50
CA THR A 72 -13.25 -2.16 -7.89
C THR A 72 -13.72 -3.38 -7.09
N ASP A 73 -14.30 -3.25 -5.89
CA ASP A 73 -14.82 -4.45 -5.19
C ASP A 73 -16.36 -4.43 -5.00
N ALA A 74 -16.92 -3.27 -4.69
CA ALA A 74 -18.34 -3.14 -4.36
C ALA A 74 -19.29 -3.17 -5.57
N GLU A 75 -18.85 -2.73 -6.76
CA GLU A 75 -19.66 -2.86 -7.98
C GLU A 75 -19.44 -4.18 -8.72
N TYR A 76 -18.26 -4.79 -8.64
CA TYR A 76 -18.03 -6.14 -9.17
C TYR A 76 -18.91 -7.18 -8.45
N ASN A 77 -19.02 -7.09 -7.11
CA ASN A 77 -19.90 -7.95 -6.32
C ASN A 77 -21.41 -7.64 -6.46
N ARG A 78 -21.80 -6.55 -7.15
CA ARG A 78 -23.22 -6.29 -7.48
C ARG A 78 -23.62 -6.84 -8.85
N ARG A 79 -22.66 -7.20 -9.71
CA ARG A 79 -22.90 -7.70 -11.08
C ARG A 79 -22.77 -9.22 -11.21
N THR A 80 -22.46 -9.92 -10.12
CA THR A 80 -22.44 -11.39 -10.01
C THR A 80 -23.60 -11.84 -9.14
#